data_AF-A0A4R6WQ09-F1
#
_entry.id   AF-A0A4R6WQ09-F1
#
_cell.length_a   1.000
_cell.length_b   1.000
_cell.length_c   1.000
_cell.angle_alpha   90.00
_cell.angle_beta   90.00
_cell.angle_gamma   90.00
#
_symmetry.space_group_name_H-M   'P 1'
#
loop_
_entity.id
_entity.type
_entity.pdbx_description
1 polymer ?
#
loop_
_entity_poly.entity_id
_entity_poly.type
_entity_poly.pdbx_seq_one_letter_code
_entity_poly.pdbx_strand_id
1 'polypeptide(L)'
;MKIIQFIKKNFFAVALTATLTGFGMYAIANGLKSDVQAEYWFLMDATGTTPLTGEVNEVDLPCPDNNAEPNCARKYLASQTTGSGASRTVIPSEINKHKDFRTRE
;
A
#
# COMPACT_ATOMS: atom_id res chain seq x y z
N MET A 1 28.98 -31.73 -47.47
CA MET A 1 27.69 -31.27 -46.93
C MET A 1 27.68 -31.37 -45.39
N LYS A 2 28.29 -30.45 -44.64
CA LYS A 2 28.19 -30.42 -43.15
C LYS A 2 28.05 -29.00 -42.55
N ILE A 3 28.36 -27.97 -43.33
CA ILE A 3 28.35 -26.56 -42.86
C ILE A 3 26.91 -26.01 -42.76
N ILE A 4 26.03 -26.38 -43.68
CA ILE A 4 24.65 -25.88 -43.74
C ILE A 4 23.81 -26.36 -42.54
N GLN A 5 24.10 -27.54 -41.99
CA GLN A 5 23.39 -28.05 -40.81
C GLN A 5 23.83 -27.35 -39.50
N PHE A 6 25.06 -26.84 -39.44
CA PHE A 6 25.57 -26.13 -38.26
C PHE A 6 24.92 -24.75 -38.11
N ILE A 7 24.71 -24.04 -39.22
CA ILE A 7 24.08 -22.72 -39.24
C ILE A 7 22.60 -22.81 -38.80
N LYS A 8 21.86 -23.82 -39.27
CA LYS A 8 20.44 -24.02 -38.89
C LYS A 8 20.26 -24.30 -37.39
N LYS A 9 21.20 -25.00 -36.75
CA LYS A 9 21.12 -25.35 -35.33
C LYS A 9 21.39 -24.16 -34.41
N ASN A 10 22.25 -23.23 -34.83
CA ASN A 10 22.56 -22.03 -34.07
C ASN A 10 21.54 -20.90 -34.28
N PHE A 11 20.85 -20.86 -35.42
CA PHE A 11 19.78 -19.87 -35.66
C PHE A 11 18.56 -20.08 -34.75
N PHE A 12 18.26 -21.34 -34.43
CA PHE A 12 17.16 -21.69 -33.53
C PHE A 12 17.43 -21.28 -32.06
N ALA A 13 18.69 -21.30 -31.63
CA ALA A 13 19.09 -20.92 -30.27
C ALA A 13 19.02 -19.40 -30.01
N VAL A 14 19.28 -18.58 -31.03
CA VAL A 14 19.22 -17.11 -30.93
C VAL A 14 17.76 -16.62 -30.94
N ALA A 15 16.87 -17.29 -31.67
CA ALA A 15 15.44 -16.94 -31.69
C ALA A 15 14.72 -17.25 -30.37
N LEU A 16 15.11 -18.31 -29.66
CA LEU A 16 14.49 -18.72 -28.38
C LEU A 16 14.89 -17.81 -27.21
N THR A 17 16.08 -17.21 -27.27
CA THR A 17 16.58 -16.31 -26.21
C THR A 17 15.99 -14.90 -26.33
N ALA A 18 15.72 -14.42 -27.55
CA ALA A 18 15.12 -13.10 -27.79
C ALA A 18 13.64 -12.99 -27.36
N THR A 19 12.90 -14.10 -27.37
CA THR A 19 11.49 -14.11 -26.92
C THR A 19 11.35 -14.13 -25.41
N LEU A 20 12.30 -14.72 -24.67
CA LEU A 20 12.25 -14.78 -23.21
C LEU A 20 12.53 -13.43 -22.52
N THR A 21 13.32 -12.54 -23.15
CA THR A 21 13.58 -11.20 -22.61
C THR A 21 12.42 -10.22 -22.79
N GLY A 22 11.51 -10.48 -23.74
CA GLY A 22 10.36 -9.60 -24.01
C GLY A 22 9.25 -9.69 -22.96
N PHE A 23 8.92 -10.89 -22.49
CA PHE A 23 7.81 -11.08 -21.54
C PHE A 23 8.16 -10.71 -20.10
N GLY A 24 9.44 -10.73 -19.73
CA GLY A 24 9.88 -10.36 -18.37
C GLY A 24 9.68 -8.89 -18.04
N MET A 25 9.82 -7.99 -19.02
CA MET A 25 9.70 -6.54 -18.77
C MET A 25 8.25 -6.04 -18.73
N TYR A 26 7.31 -6.67 -19.44
CA TYR A 26 5.89 -6.28 -19.39
C TYR A 26 5.16 -6.80 -18.15
N ALA A 27 5.63 -7.90 -17.54
CA ALA A 27 5.08 -8.41 -16.28
C ALA A 27 5.51 -7.55 -15.08
N ILE A 28 6.72 -6.97 -15.11
CA ILE A 28 7.21 -6.12 -14.01
C ILE A 28 6.61 -4.70 -14.09
N ALA A 29 6.33 -4.19 -15.30
CA ALA A 29 5.76 -2.85 -15.47
C ALA A 29 4.29 -2.72 -15.01
N ASN A 30 3.51 -3.81 -15.05
CA ASN A 30 2.10 -3.80 -14.62
C ASN A 30 1.88 -4.27 -13.17
N GLY A 31 2.86 -4.94 -12.55
CA GLY A 31 2.77 -5.40 -11.16
C GLY A 31 3.14 -4.36 -10.10
N LEU A 32 3.74 -3.23 -10.50
CA LEU A 32 4.24 -2.18 -9.60
C LEU A 32 3.38 -0.90 -9.58
N LYS A 33 2.17 -0.94 -10.14
CA LYS A 33 1.11 -0.06 -9.64
C LYS A 33 0.51 -0.73 -8.41
N SER A 34 1.32 -0.85 -7.36
CA SER A 34 0.73 -0.84 -6.02
C SER A 34 -0.01 0.49 -5.99
N ASP A 35 -1.33 0.43 -5.96
CA ASP A 35 -2.17 1.60 -5.77
C ASP A 35 -1.78 2.13 -4.38
N VAL A 36 -0.75 3.00 -4.32
CA VAL A 36 -0.24 3.59 -3.09
C VAL A 36 -1.31 4.58 -2.67
N GLN A 37 -2.40 4.05 -2.13
CA GLN A 37 -3.45 4.85 -1.53
C GLN A 37 -2.83 5.53 -0.32
N ALA A 38 -2.87 6.86 -0.31
CA ALA A 38 -2.40 7.63 0.83
C ALA A 38 -3.13 7.17 2.10
N GLU A 39 -2.41 7.15 3.21
CA GLU A 39 -2.91 6.69 4.50
C GLU A 39 -2.67 7.78 5.53
N TYR A 40 -3.62 7.95 6.44
CA TYR A 40 -3.62 9.03 7.41
C TYR A 40 -3.94 8.48 8.80
N TRP A 41 -3.23 8.99 9.80
CA TRP A 41 -3.48 8.67 11.20
C TRP A 41 -4.39 9.70 11.83
N PHE A 42 -5.30 9.26 12.68
CA PHE A 42 -6.20 10.12 13.43
C PHE A 42 -6.20 9.71 14.90
N LEU A 43 -6.05 10.67 15.79
CA LEU A 43 -6.21 10.44 17.22
C LEU A 43 -7.65 10.12 17.54
N MET A 44 -7.88 9.34 18.58
CA MET A 44 -9.23 9.08 19.08
C MET A 44 -9.64 10.11 20.13
N ASP A 45 -10.94 10.29 20.31
CA ASP A 45 -11.53 11.06 21.40
C ASP A 45 -11.25 10.40 22.76
N ALA A 46 -11.58 11.11 23.85
CA ALA A 46 -11.38 10.63 25.22
C ALA A 46 -12.12 9.32 25.54
N THR A 47 -13.05 8.88 24.68
CA THR A 47 -13.78 7.62 24.80
C THR A 47 -13.20 6.50 23.93
N GLY A 48 -12.20 6.78 23.08
CA GLY A 48 -11.60 5.80 22.17
C GLY A 48 -12.51 5.37 21.02
N THR A 49 -13.62 6.08 20.79
CA THR A 49 -14.69 5.67 19.87
C THR A 49 -14.68 6.45 18.56
N THR A 50 -14.34 7.73 18.61
CA THR A 50 -14.42 8.62 17.45
C THR A 50 -13.05 9.18 17.09
N PRO A 51 -12.62 9.10 15.82
CA PRO A 51 -11.44 9.80 15.35
C PRO A 51 -11.67 11.32 15.40
N LEU A 52 -10.70 12.05 15.95
CA LEU A 52 -10.65 13.50 15.93
C LEU A 52 -10.35 14.01 14.52
N THR A 53 -10.74 15.26 14.25
CA THR A 53 -10.42 15.95 13.00
C THR A 53 -8.94 16.30 12.93
N GLY A 54 -8.35 16.16 11.75
CA GLY A 54 -6.95 16.45 11.47
C GLY A 54 -6.10 15.19 11.49
N GLU A 55 -5.33 15.02 10.42
CA GLU A 55 -4.34 13.95 10.33
C GLU A 55 -3.13 14.25 11.24
N VAL A 56 -2.53 13.20 11.80
CA VAL A 56 -1.29 13.28 12.58
C VAL A 56 -0.17 12.52 11.87
N ASN A 57 1.06 13.01 11.99
CA ASN A 57 2.21 12.45 11.28
C ASN A 57 3.05 11.45 12.10
N GLU A 58 2.93 11.48 13.43
CA GLU A 58 3.81 10.76 14.35
C GLU A 58 3.01 9.81 15.24
N VAL A 59 3.29 8.51 15.10
CA VAL A 59 2.72 7.41 15.89
C VAL A 59 3.75 6.27 16.00
N ASP A 60 4.40 6.18 17.15
CA ASP A 60 5.65 5.42 17.24
C ASP A 60 5.52 4.13 18.03
N LEU A 61 4.56 4.05 18.95
CA LEU A 61 4.45 2.92 19.88
C LEU A 61 3.26 2.01 19.57
N PRO A 62 3.39 0.70 19.81
CA PRO A 62 2.26 -0.21 19.74
C PRO A 62 1.24 0.21 20.81
N CYS A 63 0.01 0.43 20.40
CA CYS A 63 -1.08 0.61 21.35
C CYS A 63 -1.43 -0.76 21.94
N PRO A 64 -1.83 -0.86 23.22
CA PRO A 64 -2.40 -2.09 23.76
C PRO A 64 -3.70 -2.43 23.03
N ASP A 65 -3.91 -3.71 22.65
CA ASP A 65 -4.97 -4.24 21.76
C ASP A 65 -6.44 -3.85 22.09
N ASN A 66 -6.67 -3.05 23.13
CA ASN A 66 -7.99 -2.59 23.49
C ASN A 66 -8.37 -1.32 22.69
N ASN A 67 -9.24 -1.50 21.71
CA ASN A 67 -9.80 -0.45 20.85
C ASN A 67 -10.45 0.74 21.59
N ALA A 68 -10.66 0.63 22.92
CA ALA A 68 -11.29 1.65 23.76
C ALA A 68 -10.30 2.65 24.39
N GLU A 69 -9.00 2.57 24.10
CA GLU A 69 -8.05 3.50 24.71
C GLU A 69 -7.99 4.86 23.98
N PRO A 70 -8.14 5.97 24.72
CA PRO A 70 -8.19 7.32 24.14
C PRO A 70 -6.85 7.82 23.60
N ASN A 71 -5.73 7.24 24.04
CA ASN A 71 -4.39 7.66 23.64
C ASN A 71 -3.92 7.03 22.32
N CYS A 72 -4.78 6.25 21.67
CA CYS A 72 -4.44 5.52 20.46
C CYS A 72 -4.91 6.27 19.22
N ALA A 73 -4.04 6.39 18.24
CA ALA A 73 -4.37 6.81 16.89
C ALA A 73 -4.69 5.60 16.02
N ARG A 74 -5.61 5.78 15.08
CA ARG A 74 -6.02 4.77 14.10
C ARG A 74 -5.64 5.20 12.69
N LYS A 75 -5.20 4.23 11.89
CA LYS A 75 -4.80 4.44 10.49
C LYS A 75 -5.96 4.18 9.54
N TYR A 76 -6.22 5.11 8.63
CA TYR A 76 -7.25 4.97 7.60
C TYR A 76 -6.68 5.28 6.21
N LEU A 77 -7.32 4.75 5.19
CA LEU A 77 -7.06 5.10 3.79
C LEU A 77 -7.62 6.48 3.46
N ALA A 78 -7.03 7.13 2.47
CA ALA A 78 -7.57 8.35 1.89
C ALA A 78 -9.04 8.20 1.46
N SER A 79 -9.39 7.05 0.89
CA SER A 79 -10.76 6.69 0.45
C SER A 79 -11.77 6.58 1.60
N GLN A 80 -11.31 6.44 2.84
CA GLN A 80 -12.12 6.37 4.05
C GLN A 80 -12.24 7.72 4.76
N THR A 81 -11.66 8.77 4.17
CA THR A 81 -11.61 10.11 4.76
C THR A 81 -12.18 11.13 3.79
N THR A 82 -12.60 12.27 4.33
CA THR A 82 -13.01 13.45 3.57
C THR A 82 -12.22 14.66 4.03
N GLY A 83 -12.13 15.70 3.19
CA GLY A 83 -11.35 16.90 3.49
C GLY A 83 -9.84 16.73 3.23
N SER A 84 -9.04 17.65 3.78
CA SER A 84 -7.60 17.72 3.53
C SER A 84 -6.85 18.37 4.70
N GLY A 85 -5.66 17.85 5.05
CA GLY A 85 -4.81 18.42 6.09
C GLY A 85 -5.53 18.49 7.44
N ALA A 86 -5.49 19.66 8.08
CA ALA A 86 -6.09 19.87 9.41
C ALA A 86 -7.62 19.74 9.44
N SER A 87 -8.32 19.80 8.31
CA SER A 87 -9.78 19.59 8.24
C SER A 87 -10.17 18.17 7.82
N ARG A 88 -9.19 17.28 7.62
CA ARG A 88 -9.46 15.90 7.23
C ARG A 88 -10.22 15.18 8.34
N THR A 89 -11.24 14.41 7.98
CA THR A 89 -12.06 13.62 8.91
C THR A 89 -12.29 12.23 8.37
N VAL A 90 -12.49 11.25 9.27
CA VAL A 90 -12.89 9.89 8.89
C VAL A 90 -14.39 9.88 8.57
N ILE A 91 -14.77 9.18 7.49
CA ILE A 91 -16.18 8.99 7.12
C ILE A 91 -16.86 8.18 8.23
N PRO A 92 -18.04 8.59 8.76
CA PRO A 92 -18.66 7.92 9.90
C PRO A 92 -18.86 6.40 9.74
N SER A 93 -19.20 5.93 8.53
CA SER A 93 -19.37 4.49 8.22
C SER A 93 -18.06 3.70 8.17
N GLU A 94 -16.91 4.38 8.16
CA GLU A 94 -15.58 3.80 8.05
C GLU A 94 -14.80 3.80 9.37
N ILE A 95 -15.33 4.43 10.44
CA ILE A 95 -14.64 4.58 11.74
C ILE A 95 -14.11 3.24 12.29
N ASN A 96 -14.87 2.15 12.13
CA ASN A 96 -14.49 0.83 12.64
C ASN A 96 -13.70 -0.02 11.63
N LYS A 97 -13.30 0.55 10.49
CA LYS A 97 -12.58 -0.13 9.40
C LYS A 97 -11.14 0.40 9.28
N HIS A 98 -10.49 0.67 10.41
CA HIS A 98 -9.10 1.09 10.44
C HIS A 98 -8.15 -0.05 10.03
N LYS A 99 -6.98 0.31 9.51
CA LYS A 99 -5.94 -0.64 9.09
C LYS A 99 -4.96 -1.02 10.21
N ASP A 100 -4.68 -0.07 11.08
CA ASP A 100 -3.64 -0.18 12.11
C ASP A 100 -4.00 0.73 13.29
N PHE A 101 -3.38 0.49 14.44
CA PHE A 101 -3.62 1.23 15.67
C PHE A 101 -2.31 1.38 16.47
N ARG A 102 -2.01 2.61 16.91
CA ARG A 102 -0.74 2.95 17.58
C ARG A 102 -0.94 4.02 18.62
N THR A 103 -0.15 4.03 19.68
CA THR A 103 -0.18 5.10 20.69
C THR A 103 0.60 6.31 20.21
N ARG A 104 0.14 7.48 20.65
CA ARG A 104 0.95 8.71 20.64
C ARG A 104 1.42 8.96 22.06
N GLU A 105 2.73 8.86 22.30
CA GLU A 105 3.39 9.33 23.53
C GLU A 105 4.05 10.69 23.29
#